data_AF-A0A554XI46-F1
#
_entry.id   AF-A0A554XI46-F1
#
_cell.length_a   1.000
_cell.length_b   1.000
_cell.length_c   1.000
_cell.angle_alpha   90.00
_cell.angle_beta   90.00
_cell.angle_gamma   90.00
#
_symmetry.space_group_name_H-M   'P 1'
#
loop_
_entity.id
_entity.type
_entity.pdbx_description
1 polymer ?
#
loop_
_entity_poly.entity_id
_entity_poly.type
_entity_poly.pdbx_seq_one_letter_code
_entity_poly.pdbx_strand_id
1 'polypeptide(L)'
;MSTMNISLPETLKAFVDEQVSRRGYGTSSEYVRELIRKDQDRLQLRGLLLAGAASNPATPADAGYFDGLRDRVRKAANTNAKA
;
A
#
# COMPACT_ATOMS: atom_id res chain seq x y z
N MET A 1 10.49 3.80 21.64
CA MET A 1 9.72 4.57 20.65
C MET A 1 10.32 5.95 20.60
N SER A 2 10.73 6.44 19.43
CA SER A 2 11.28 7.81 19.32
C SER A 2 10.14 8.81 19.25
N THR A 3 10.27 9.94 19.95
CA THR A 3 9.30 11.04 19.93
C THR A 3 9.60 12.00 18.79
N MET A 4 8.56 12.60 18.22
CA MET A 4 8.66 13.63 17.19
C MET A 4 7.74 14.78 17.59
N ASN A 5 8.31 15.98 17.76
CA ASN A 5 7.56 17.19 18.08
C ASN A 5 7.24 17.94 16.79
N ILE A 6 5.98 18.33 16.61
CA ILE A 6 5.51 19.05 15.42
C ILE A 6 4.71 20.26 15.89
N SER A 7 5.14 21.46 15.49
CA SER A 7 4.38 22.69 15.72
C SER A 7 3.39 22.91 14.57
N LEU A 8 2.12 23.10 14.92
CA LEU A 8 1.05 23.34 13.96
C LEU A 8 0.40 24.71 14.22
N PRO A 9 0.06 25.48 13.18
CA PRO A 9 -0.87 26.60 13.30
C PRO A 9 -2.22 26.14 13.87
N GLU A 10 -2.93 27.03 14.54
CA GLU A 10 -4.20 26.72 15.21
C GLU A 10 -5.22 26.08 14.26
N THR A 11 -5.27 26.54 13.01
CA THR A 11 -6.17 25.99 11.98
C THR A 11 -5.90 24.52 11.67
N LEU A 12 -4.62 24.12 11.61
CA LEU A 12 -4.25 22.72 11.37
C LEU A 12 -4.46 21.87 12.61
N LYS A 13 -4.21 22.42 13.81
CA LYS A 13 -4.52 21.73 15.07
C LYS A 13 -6.02 21.42 15.17
N ALA A 14 -6.88 22.41 14.94
CA ALA A 14 -8.33 22.25 14.98
C ALA A 14 -8.81 21.18 13.97
N PHE A 15 -8.24 21.17 12.76
CA PHE A 15 -8.53 20.13 11.77
C PHE A 15 -8.14 18.74 12.27
N VAL A 16 -6.94 18.57 12.85
CA VAL A 16 -6.49 17.29 13.40
C VAL A 16 -7.42 16.82 14.52
N ASP A 17 -7.80 17.71 15.43
CA ASP A 17 -8.69 17.39 16.55
C ASP A 17 -10.08 16.92 16.05
N GLU A 18 -10.61 17.55 14.99
CA GLU A 18 -11.84 17.12 14.34
C GLU A 18 -11.70 15.70 13.73
N GLN A 19 -10.58 15.43 13.05
CA GLN A 19 -10.34 14.10 12.48
C GLN A 19 -10.20 13.02 13.55
N VAL A 20 -9.55 13.35 14.67
CA VAL A 20 -9.42 12.46 15.83
C VAL A 20 -10.81 12.11 16.38
N SER A 21 -11.65 13.11 16.61
CA SER A 21 -13.01 12.92 17.11
C SER A 21 -13.89 12.13 16.13
N ARG A 22 -13.92 12.50 14.85
CA ARG A 22 -14.81 11.89 13.84
C ARG A 22 -14.43 10.46 13.48
N ARG A 23 -13.14 10.14 13.51
CA ARG A 23 -12.63 8.81 13.10
C ARG A 23 -12.28 7.89 14.27
N GLY A 24 -12.54 8.35 15.50
CA GLY A 24 -12.38 7.54 16.71
C GLY A 24 -10.92 7.29 17.10
N TYR A 25 -9.98 8.16 16.71
CA TYR A 25 -8.60 8.04 17.17
C TYR A 25 -8.49 8.46 18.64
N GLY A 26 -7.58 7.83 19.38
CA GLY A 26 -7.34 8.17 20.78
C GLY A 26 -6.46 9.40 20.97
N THR A 27 -5.59 9.72 20.00
CA THR A 27 -4.68 10.88 20.07
C THR A 27 -4.37 11.46 18.69
N SER A 28 -3.95 12.73 18.64
CA SER A 28 -3.43 13.37 17.42
C SER A 28 -2.21 12.63 16.85
N SER A 29 -1.34 12.11 17.73
CA SER A 29 -0.18 11.29 17.32
C SER A 29 -0.57 9.96 16.67
N GLU A 30 -1.74 9.41 17.01
CA GLU A 30 -2.28 8.23 16.33
C GLU A 30 -2.77 8.57 14.93
N TYR A 31 -3.54 9.65 14.79
CA TYR A 31 -3.98 10.14 13.49
C TYR A 31 -2.80 10.41 12.55
N VAL A 32 -1.76 11.10 13.04
CA VAL A 32 -0.56 11.40 12.24
C VAL A 32 0.19 10.12 11.84
N ARG A 33 0.33 9.14 12.75
CA ARG A 33 0.96 7.84 12.41
C ARG A 33 0.19 7.11 11.30
N GLU A 34 -1.14 7.13 11.34
CA GLU A 34 -1.96 6.56 10.27
C GLU A 34 -1.78 7.29 8.94
N LEU A 35 -1.69 8.62 8.95
CA LEU A 35 -1.39 9.38 7.73
C LEU A 35 -0.02 9.02 7.14
N ILE A 36 1.00 8.87 7.99
CA ILE A 36 2.34 8.46 7.55
C ILE A 36 2.31 7.07 6.91
N ARG A 37 1.60 6.10 7.52
CA ARG A 37 1.45 4.76 6.93
C ARG A 37 0.76 4.80 5.56
N LYS A 38 -0.33 5.56 5.45
CA LYS A 38 -1.03 5.76 4.17
C LYS A 38 -0.14 6.43 3.11
N ASP A 39 0.71 7.37 3.51
CA ASP A 39 1.65 7.99 2.58
C ASP A 39 2.73 6.99 2.13
N GLN A 40 3.27 6.18 3.04
CA GLN A 40 4.19 5.09 2.69
C GLN A 40 3.57 4.11 1.69
N ASP A 41 2.33 3.67 1.92
CA ASP A 41 1.61 2.77 1.01
C ASP A 41 1.42 3.41 -0.37
N ARG A 42 1.08 4.70 -0.42
CA ARG A 42 0.92 5.47 -1.67
C ARG A 42 2.24 5.59 -2.42
N LEU A 43 3.34 5.85 -1.72
CA LEU A 43 4.68 5.93 -2.32
C LEU A 43 5.13 4.57 -2.85
N GLN A 44 4.87 3.50 -2.10
CA GLN A 44 5.15 2.13 -2.54
C GLN A 44 4.36 1.78 -3.81
N LEU A 45 3.05 2.02 -3.83
CA LEU A 45 2.21 1.79 -5.00
C LEU A 45 2.69 2.61 -6.21
N ARG A 46 3.01 3.89 -6.01
CA ARG A 46 3.57 4.74 -7.06
C ARG A 46 4.87 4.16 -7.62
N GLY A 47 5.76 3.66 -6.77
CA GLY A 47 6.98 2.99 -7.18
C GLY A 47 6.71 1.78 -8.08
N LEU A 48 5.76 0.92 -7.69
CA LEU A 48 5.36 -0.25 -8.48
C LEU A 48 4.77 0.13 -9.84
N LEU A 49 3.93 1.17 -9.89
CA LEU A 49 3.36 1.67 -11.15
C LEU A 49 4.43 2.19 -12.10
N LEU A 50 5.41 2.94 -11.59
CA LEU A 50 6.53 3.44 -12.39
C LEU A 50 7.43 2.30 -12.88
N ALA A 51 7.69 1.31 -12.03
CA ALA A 51 8.44 0.12 -12.42
C ALA A 51 7.71 -0.67 -13.53
N GLY A 52 6.39 -0.82 -13.41
CA GLY A 52 5.55 -1.44 -14.45
C GLY A 52 5.56 -0.65 -15.76
N ALA A 53 5.44 0.69 -15.69
CA ALA A 53 5.48 1.55 -16.87
C ALA A 53 6.85 1.54 -17.58
N ALA A 54 7.94 1.35 -16.83
CA ALA A 54 9.29 1.20 -17.38
C ALA A 54 9.60 -0.22 -17.90
N SER A 55 8.72 -1.20 -17.66
CA SER A 55 8.90 -2.57 -18.12
C SER A 55 8.54 -2.74 -19.59
N ASN A 56 9.03 -3.82 -20.21
CA ASN A 56 8.65 -4.15 -21.58
C ASN A 56 7.12 -4.35 -21.68
N PRO A 57 6.47 -3.90 -22.76
CA PRO A 57 5.06 -4.13 -22.98
C PRO A 57 4.73 -5.64 -22.89
N ALA A 58 3.73 -5.97 -22.07
CA ALA A 58 3.21 -7.32 -22.00
C ALA A 58 2.29 -7.60 -23.20
N THR A 59 2.16 -8.87 -23.57
CA THR A 59 1.09 -9.31 -24.47
C THR A 59 -0.27 -9.17 -23.77
N PRO A 60 -1.38 -9.11 -24.53
CA PRO A 60 -2.71 -9.05 -23.94
C PRO A 60 -2.95 -10.17 -22.93
N ALA A 61 -3.53 -9.83 -21.77
CA ALA A 61 -3.93 -10.78 -20.75
C ALA A 61 -5.28 -11.42 -21.12
N ASP A 62 -5.29 -12.24 -22.16
CA ASP A 62 -6.47 -12.95 -22.65
C ASP A 62 -6.72 -14.28 -21.91
N ALA A 63 -7.74 -15.03 -22.35
CA ALA A 63 -8.07 -16.32 -21.75
C ALA A 63 -6.90 -17.33 -21.81
N GLY A 64 -6.18 -17.37 -22.94
CA GLY A 64 -5.05 -18.27 -23.14
C GLY A 64 -3.87 -17.93 -22.22
N TYR A 65 -3.61 -16.63 -22.01
CA TYR A 65 -2.65 -16.16 -21.02
C TYR A 65 -2.97 -16.70 -19.62
N PHE A 66 -4.23 -16.59 -19.18
CA PHE A 66 -4.64 -17.05 -17.84
C PHE A 66 -4.72 -18.57 -17.71
N ASP A 67 -5.06 -19.30 -18.77
CA ASP A 67 -4.98 -20.78 -18.81
C ASP A 67 -3.54 -21.24 -18.61
N GLY A 68 -2.60 -20.71 -19.41
CA GLY A 68 -1.18 -21.03 -19.29
C GLY A 68 -0.58 -20.60 -17.95
N LEU A 69 -1.03 -19.48 -17.37
CA LEU A 69 -0.62 -19.05 -16.03
C LEU A 69 -1.07 -20.06 -14.96
N ARG A 70 -2.34 -20.50 -14.98
CA ARG A 70 -2.86 -21.48 -14.03
C ARG A 70 -2.15 -22.83 -14.13
N ASP A 71 -1.86 -23.29 -15.34
CA ASP A 71 -1.14 -24.54 -15.54
C ASP A 71 0.28 -24.50 -14.99
N ARG A 72 0.98 -23.36 -15.15
CA ARG A 72 2.31 -23.16 -14.54
C ARG A 72 2.25 -23.20 -13.01
N VAL A 73 1.27 -22.53 -12.41
CA VAL A 73 1.08 -22.52 -10.94
C VAL A 73 0.81 -23.94 -10.41
N ARG A 74 -0.08 -24.70 -11.07
CA ARG A 74 -0.39 -26.09 -10.69
C ARG A 74 0.83 -27.01 -10.80
N LYS A 75 1.62 -26.87 -11.89
CA LYS A 75 2.86 -27.63 -12.06
C LYS A 75 3.85 -27.34 -10.94
N ALA A 76 4.07 -26.06 -10.61
CA ALA A 76 4.97 -25.67 -9.52
C ALA A 76 4.53 -26.23 -8.16
N ALA A 77 3.23 -26.18 -7.86
CA ALA A 77 2.68 -26.77 -6.62
C ALA A 77 2.91 -28.29 -6.54
N ASN A 78 2.72 -29.00 -7.65
CA ASN A 78 2.96 -30.45 -7.72
C ASN A 78 4.44 -30.83 -7.62
N THR A 79 5.35 -29.96 -8.09
CA THR A 79 6.79 -30.15 -7.92
C THR A 79 7.21 -29.96 -6.45
N ASN A 80 6.69 -28.94 -5.77
CA ASN A 80 6.96 -28.73 -4.34
C ASN A 80 6.33 -29.80 -3.44
N ALA A 81 5.23 -30.43 -3.85
CA ALA A 81 4.62 -31.53 -3.10
C ALA A 81 5.36 -32.87 -3.25
N LYS A 82 6.29 -32.98 -4.20
CA LYS A 82 7.11 -34.18 -4.46
C LYS A 82 8.53 -34.07 -3.90
N ALA A 83 8.91 -32.90 -3.39
CA ALA A 83 10.17 -32.64 -2.70
C ALA A 83 9.95 -32.73 -1.18
#